data_AF-C2XVI3-F1
#
_entry.id   AF-C2XVI3-F1
#
_cell.length_a   1.000
_cell.length_b   1.000
_cell.length_c   1.000
_cell.angle_alpha   90.00
_cell.angle_beta   90.00
_cell.angle_gamma   90.00
#
_symmetry.space_group_name_H-M   'P 1'
#
loop_
_entity.id
_entity.type
_entity.pdbx_description
1 polymer ?
#
loop_
_entity_poly.entity_id
_entity_poly.type
_entity_poly.pdbx_seq_one_letter_code
_entity_poly.pdbx_strand_id
1 'polypeptide(L)'
;MLIAEIVPAFKGIADKLVPNAKPALDCPTIFPFAPNAVIIGFLTSFIAGLLSMFILPFIGLSVIVPGLIPHFFTGATAAVFGNATGGRRGAILGAFVNGLLISFLPAILLPILGGLGFENTTFGDSDFAVVGILISEIAKLLGNIF
;
A
#
# COMPACT_ATOMS: atom_id res chain seq x y z
N MET A 1 15.00 7.60 17.51
CA MET A 1 15.68 6.63 18.39
C MET A 1 16.06 5.37 17.62
N LEU A 2 15.13 4.54 17.12
CA LEU A 2 15.46 3.32 16.38
C LEU A 2 16.25 3.55 15.06
N ILE A 3 15.80 4.48 14.22
CA ILE A 3 16.43 4.78 12.92
C ILE A 3 17.88 5.25 13.08
N ALA A 4 18.15 6.01 14.16
CA ALA A 4 19.47 6.55 14.46
C ALA A 4 20.48 5.45 14.84
N GLU A 5 20.01 4.26 15.22
CA GLU A 5 20.85 3.10 15.55
C GLU A 5 20.93 2.13 14.37
N ILE A 6 19.81 1.85 13.69
CA ILE A 6 19.77 0.93 12.54
C ILE A 6 20.58 1.45 11.36
N VAL A 7 20.50 2.75 11.04
CA VAL A 7 21.19 3.30 9.86
C VAL A 7 22.72 3.19 9.98
N PRO A 8 23.37 3.56 11.11
CA PRO A 8 24.80 3.31 11.31
C PRO A 8 25.17 1.82 11.31
N ALA A 9 24.34 0.96 11.92
CA ALA A 9 24.60 -0.47 11.97
C ALA A 9 24.57 -1.11 10.56
N PHE A 10 23.58 -0.74 9.74
CA PHE A 10 23.51 -1.16 8.34
C PHE A 10 24.68 -0.62 7.53
N LYS A 11 25.07 0.64 7.76
CA LYS A 11 26.20 1.26 7.07
C LYS A 11 27.52 0.54 7.35
N GLY A 12 27.76 0.11 8.59
CA GLY A 12 28.96 -0.66 8.94
C GLY A 12 29.07 -2.02 8.21
N ILE A 13 27.95 -2.67 7.91
CA ILE A 13 27.89 -3.90 7.12
C ILE A 13 28.00 -3.58 5.61
N ALA A 14 27.24 -2.59 5.16
CA ALA A 14 27.20 -2.16 3.76
C ALA A 14 28.59 -1.71 3.26
N ASP A 15 29.32 -0.93 4.05
CA ASP A 15 30.65 -0.43 3.68
C ASP A 15 31.66 -1.57 3.42
N LYS A 16 31.42 -2.78 3.95
CA LYS A 16 32.28 -3.96 3.76
C LYS A 16 31.76 -4.96 2.72
N LEU A 17 30.45 -5.16 2.61
CA LEU A 17 29.84 -6.19 1.76
C LEU A 17 29.18 -5.64 0.50
N VAL A 18 28.52 -4.48 0.58
CA VAL A 18 27.77 -3.88 -0.53
C VAL A 18 27.97 -2.35 -0.52
N PRO A 19 29.10 -1.87 -1.07
CA PRO A 19 29.43 -0.45 -1.06
C PRO A 19 28.31 0.39 -1.69
N ASN A 20 27.98 1.52 -1.07
CA ASN A 20 26.91 2.43 -1.49
C ASN A 20 25.47 1.90 -1.37
N ALA A 21 25.24 0.77 -0.69
CA ALA A 21 23.87 0.33 -0.42
C ALA A 21 23.09 1.38 0.41
N LYS A 22 21.84 1.63 0.03
CA LYS A 22 20.92 2.49 0.76
C LYS A 22 19.91 1.63 1.51
N PRO A 23 19.80 1.74 2.85
CA PRO A 23 18.85 0.95 3.62
C PRO A 23 17.41 1.37 3.29
N ALA A 24 16.56 0.41 2.94
CA ALA A 24 15.12 0.60 2.84
C ALA A 24 14.51 0.39 4.23
N LEU A 25 13.90 1.42 4.79
CA LEU A 25 13.26 1.41 6.11
C LEU A 25 11.74 1.48 5.96
N ASP A 26 11.03 1.17 7.05
CA ASP A 26 9.57 1.19 7.06
C ASP A 26 9.01 2.59 6.75
N CYS A 27 7.82 2.64 6.15
CA CYS A 27 7.19 3.87 5.70
C CYS A 27 6.96 4.91 6.82
N PRO A 28 6.75 4.60 8.12
CA PRO A 28 6.64 5.62 9.16
C PRO A 28 7.90 6.44 9.37
N THR A 29 9.04 6.00 8.84
CA THR A 29 10.28 6.77 8.91
C THR A 29 10.15 8.15 8.25
N ILE A 30 9.22 8.33 7.30
CA ILE A 30 8.96 9.63 6.67
C ILE A 30 7.88 10.47 7.37
N PHE A 31 7.13 9.91 8.32
CA PHE A 31 6.00 10.60 8.95
C PHE A 31 6.40 11.86 9.73
N PRO A 32 7.56 11.90 10.43
CA PRO A 32 8.00 13.13 11.11
C PRO A 32 8.26 14.32 10.19
N PHE A 33 8.48 14.10 8.88
CA PHE A 33 8.76 15.18 7.93
C PHE A 33 7.49 15.95 7.51
N ALA A 34 6.32 15.33 7.61
CA ALA A 34 5.04 16.00 7.35
C ALA A 34 3.89 15.43 8.23
N PRO A 35 3.91 15.64 9.55
CA PRO A 35 2.95 15.01 10.47
C PRO A 35 1.48 15.39 10.18
N ASN A 36 1.23 16.60 9.70
CA ASN A 36 -0.11 17.03 9.29
C ASN A 36 -0.61 16.26 8.06
N ALA A 37 0.28 15.94 7.11
CA ALA A 37 -0.07 15.17 5.92
C ALA A 37 -0.40 13.72 6.28
N VAL A 38 0.24 13.15 7.31
CA VAL A 38 -0.04 11.79 7.80
C VAL A 38 -1.50 11.64 8.23
N ILE A 39 -1.99 12.57 9.06
CA ILE A 39 -3.39 12.53 9.55
C ILE A 39 -4.37 12.76 8.41
N ILE A 40 -4.10 13.76 7.55
CA ILE A 40 -4.93 14.03 6.36
C ILE A 40 -4.97 12.80 5.46
N GLY A 41 -3.83 12.14 5.26
CA GLY A 41 -3.70 10.96 4.43
C GLY A 41 -4.51 9.79 4.94
N PHE A 42 -4.37 9.47 6.23
CA PHE A 42 -5.18 8.44 6.87
C PHE A 42 -6.68 8.68 6.68
N LEU A 43 -7.17 9.86 7.07
CA LEU A 43 -8.60 10.17 6.99
C LEU A 43 -9.12 10.15 5.56
N THR A 44 -8.37 10.73 4.62
CA THR A 44 -8.77 10.80 3.21
C THR A 44 -8.77 9.42 2.56
N SER A 45 -7.74 8.62 2.82
CA SER A 45 -7.64 7.24 2.35
C SER A 45 -8.78 6.40 2.93
N PHE A 46 -9.07 6.53 4.23
CA PHE A 46 -10.15 5.80 4.90
C PHE A 46 -11.53 6.17 4.36
N ILE A 47 -11.79 7.46 4.08
CA ILE A 47 -13.03 7.89 3.42
C ILE A 47 -13.16 7.25 2.03
N ALA A 48 -12.08 7.24 1.23
CA ALA A 48 -12.08 6.57 -0.06
C ALA A 48 -12.36 5.06 0.07
N GLY A 49 -11.82 4.41 1.11
CA GLY A 49 -12.12 3.02 1.44
C GLY A 49 -13.60 2.80 1.78
N LEU A 50 -14.18 3.64 2.64
CA LEU A 50 -15.60 3.57 2.98
C LEU A 50 -16.49 3.74 1.75
N LEU A 51 -16.19 4.72 0.88
CA LEU A 51 -16.91 4.89 -0.38
C LEU A 51 -16.78 3.66 -1.27
N SER A 52 -15.56 3.11 -1.39
CA SER A 52 -15.30 1.90 -2.19
C SER A 52 -16.09 0.71 -1.66
N MET A 53 -16.16 0.52 -0.33
CA MET A 53 -16.92 -0.55 0.31
C MET A 53 -18.39 -0.57 -0.15
N PHE A 54 -19.02 0.60 -0.29
CA PHE A 54 -20.39 0.69 -0.80
C PHE A 54 -20.47 0.51 -2.31
N ILE A 55 -19.44 0.90 -3.07
CA ILE A 55 -19.43 0.81 -4.55
C ILE A 55 -19.18 -0.62 -5.04
N LEU A 56 -18.29 -1.38 -4.39
CA LEU A 56 -17.83 -2.70 -4.83
C LEU A 56 -18.98 -3.69 -5.14
N PRO A 57 -20.04 -3.82 -4.31
CA PRO A 57 -21.18 -4.69 -4.61
C PRO A 57 -21.92 -4.34 -5.91
N PHE A 58 -22.05 -3.05 -6.23
CA PHE A 58 -22.80 -2.62 -7.41
C PHE A 58 -22.11 -2.98 -8.73
N ILE A 59 -20.81 -3.25 -8.69
CA ILE A 59 -20.01 -3.69 -9.83
C ILE A 59 -19.65 -5.19 -9.76
N GLY A 60 -20.26 -5.94 -8.84
CA GLY A 60 -20.10 -7.39 -8.72
C GLY A 60 -18.78 -7.84 -8.08
N LEU A 61 -18.09 -6.96 -7.35
CA LEU A 61 -16.87 -7.31 -6.62
C LEU A 61 -17.15 -7.59 -5.13
N SER A 62 -16.30 -8.41 -4.52
CA SER A 62 -16.34 -8.69 -3.08
C SER A 62 -16.17 -7.41 -2.27
N VAL A 63 -16.95 -7.28 -1.19
CA VAL A 63 -16.84 -6.15 -0.26
C VAL A 63 -15.52 -6.22 0.49
N ILE A 64 -14.69 -5.18 0.35
CA ILE A 64 -13.50 -5.00 1.16
C ILE A 64 -13.84 -4.05 2.31
N VAL A 65 -13.71 -4.54 3.54
CA VAL A 65 -13.90 -3.72 4.74
C VAL A 65 -12.63 -2.88 4.96
N PRO A 66 -12.73 -1.54 5.03
CA PRO A 66 -11.57 -0.67 5.19
C PRO A 66 -10.81 -0.93 6.50
N GLY A 67 -9.58 -1.44 6.39
CA GLY A 67 -8.72 -1.70 7.55
C GLY A 67 -7.97 -0.45 8.01
N LEU A 68 -7.93 -0.20 9.32
CA LEU A 68 -7.25 0.98 9.87
C LEU A 68 -5.74 0.99 9.59
N ILE A 69 -5.09 -0.18 9.65
CA ILE A 69 -3.64 -0.30 9.43
C ILE A 69 -3.28 0.10 7.99
N PRO A 70 -3.78 -0.54 6.92
CA PRO A 70 -3.41 -0.15 5.56
C PRO A 70 -3.72 1.31 5.24
N HIS A 71 -4.92 1.78 5.59
CA HIS A 71 -5.30 3.17 5.35
C HIS A 71 -4.43 4.17 6.11
N PHE A 72 -3.97 3.82 7.31
CA PHE A 72 -3.04 4.65 8.07
C PHE A 72 -1.65 4.63 7.44
N PHE A 73 -1.03 3.46 7.25
CA PHE A 73 0.36 3.37 6.80
C PHE A 73 0.53 3.79 5.33
N THR A 74 -0.17 3.14 4.39
CA THR A 74 -0.01 3.46 2.96
C THR A 74 -0.69 4.77 2.60
N GLY A 75 -1.85 5.08 3.21
CA GLY A 75 -2.54 6.34 3.00
C GLY A 75 -1.77 7.56 3.53
N ALA A 76 -1.17 7.46 4.71
CA ALA A 76 -0.28 8.52 5.21
C ALA A 76 0.96 8.67 4.35
N THR A 77 1.59 7.55 3.94
CA THR A 77 2.77 7.57 3.06
C THR A 77 2.46 8.27 1.74
N ALA A 78 1.35 7.91 1.10
CA ALA A 78 0.87 8.56 -0.13
C ALA A 78 0.63 10.06 0.08
N ALA A 79 0.07 10.47 1.23
CA ALA A 79 -0.12 11.88 1.54
C ALA A 79 1.17 12.63 1.82
N VAL A 80 2.16 12.02 2.49
CA VAL A 80 3.46 12.67 2.77
C VAL A 80 4.18 12.97 1.46
N PHE A 81 4.24 12.01 0.54
CA PHE A 81 4.82 12.23 -0.79
C PHE A 81 3.97 13.17 -1.64
N GLY A 82 2.64 13.03 -1.62
CA GLY A 82 1.74 13.96 -2.31
C GLY A 82 1.85 15.39 -1.79
N ASN A 83 2.11 15.57 -0.49
CA ASN A 83 2.37 16.88 0.10
C ASN A 83 3.70 17.47 -0.40
N ALA A 84 4.73 16.64 -0.53
CA ALA A 84 6.03 17.08 -1.04
C ALA A 84 5.97 17.52 -2.51
N THR A 85 5.14 16.87 -3.35
CA THR A 85 5.05 17.19 -4.79
C THR A 85 3.97 18.21 -5.14
N GLY A 86 2.87 18.26 -4.40
CA GLY A 86 1.68 19.04 -4.73
C GLY A 86 1.02 19.76 -3.55
N GLY A 87 1.73 19.87 -2.42
CA GLY A 87 1.23 20.48 -1.20
C GLY A 87 -0.07 19.82 -0.70
N ARG A 88 -0.93 20.60 -0.05
CA ARG A 88 -2.18 20.09 0.54
C ARG A 88 -3.08 19.36 -0.46
N ARG A 89 -3.16 19.83 -1.71
CA ARG A 89 -3.99 19.18 -2.74
C ARG A 89 -3.40 17.83 -3.15
N GLY A 90 -2.07 17.77 -3.34
CA GLY A 90 -1.38 16.52 -3.63
C GLY A 90 -1.52 15.50 -2.50
N ALA A 91 -1.47 15.94 -1.24
CA ALA A 91 -1.67 15.07 -0.07
C ALA A 91 -3.06 14.40 -0.08
N ILE A 92 -4.12 15.18 -0.31
CA ILE A 92 -5.50 14.71 -0.35
C ILE A 92 -5.71 13.78 -1.55
N LEU A 93 -5.35 14.23 -2.77
CA LEU A 93 -5.56 13.44 -3.98
C LEU A 93 -4.76 12.13 -3.96
N GLY A 94 -3.49 12.19 -3.53
CA GLY A 94 -2.64 11.00 -3.43
C GLY A 94 -3.20 9.96 -2.46
N ALA A 95 -3.61 10.38 -1.26
CA ALA A 95 -4.23 9.48 -0.30
C ALA A 95 -5.60 8.96 -0.72
N PHE A 96 -6.42 9.80 -1.37
CA PHE A 96 -7.72 9.38 -1.88
C PHE A 96 -7.58 8.28 -2.94
N VAL A 97 -6.69 8.50 -3.93
CA VAL A 97 -6.38 7.51 -4.97
C VAL A 97 -5.82 6.24 -4.35
N ASN A 98 -4.89 6.35 -3.38
CA ASN A 98 -4.40 5.19 -2.65
C ASN A 98 -5.54 4.40 -1.99
N GLY A 99 -6.44 5.09 -1.27
CA GLY A 99 -7.59 4.46 -0.62
C GLY A 99 -8.52 3.72 -1.57
N LEU A 100 -8.74 4.25 -2.78
CA LEU A 100 -9.44 3.53 -3.85
C LEU A 100 -8.65 2.29 -4.30
N LEU A 101 -7.36 2.44 -4.59
CA LEU A 101 -6.52 1.34 -5.07
C LEU A 101 -6.47 0.17 -4.09
N ILE A 102 -6.29 0.44 -2.79
CA ILE A 102 -6.26 -0.60 -1.75
C ILE A 102 -7.64 -1.16 -1.40
N SER A 103 -8.70 -0.69 -2.05
CA SER A 103 -10.05 -1.27 -1.92
C SER A 103 -10.41 -2.10 -3.16
N PHE A 104 -10.13 -1.58 -4.36
CA PHE A 104 -10.48 -2.24 -5.61
C PHE A 104 -9.51 -3.34 -6.00
N LEU A 105 -8.20 -3.12 -5.88
CA LEU A 105 -7.21 -4.13 -6.27
C LEU A 105 -7.29 -5.40 -5.42
N PRO A 106 -7.43 -5.33 -4.09
CA PRO A 106 -7.57 -6.54 -3.28
C PRO A 106 -8.86 -7.30 -3.57
N ALA A 107 -9.95 -6.59 -3.95
CA ALA A 107 -11.19 -7.21 -4.38
C ALA A 107 -11.03 -7.99 -5.69
N ILE A 108 -10.25 -7.46 -6.64
CA ILE A 108 -9.92 -8.14 -7.89
C ILE A 108 -8.97 -9.33 -7.65
N LEU A 109 -8.05 -9.21 -6.69
CA LEU A 109 -7.09 -10.26 -6.36
C LEU A 109 -7.74 -11.44 -5.61
N LEU A 110 -8.83 -11.20 -4.86
CA LEU A 110 -9.43 -12.18 -3.95
C LEU A 110 -9.79 -13.53 -4.61
N PRO A 111 -10.40 -13.60 -5.82
CA PRO A 111 -10.68 -14.87 -6.48
C PRO A 111 -9.42 -15.67 -6.83
N ILE A 112 -8.32 -14.99 -7.19
CA ILE A 112 -7.04 -15.61 -7.52
C ILE A 112 -6.46 -16.27 -6.26
N LEU A 113 -6.50 -15.58 -5.13
CA LEU A 113 -6.04 -16.12 -3.84
C LEU A 113 -6.93 -17.28 -3.36
N GLY A 114 -8.24 -17.21 -3.62
CA GLY A 114 -9.16 -18.32 -3.37
C GLY A 114 -8.74 -19.61 -4.11
N GLY A 115 -8.35 -19.50 -5.38
CA GLY A 115 -7.82 -20.63 -6.15
C GLY A 115 -6.54 -21.25 -5.59
N LEU A 116 -5.79 -20.50 -4.76
CA LEU A 116 -4.58 -20.96 -4.07
C LEU A 116 -4.85 -21.51 -2.65
N GLY A 117 -6.12 -21.58 -2.23
CA GLY A 117 -6.50 -22.01 -0.88
C GLY A 117 -6.54 -20.88 0.17
N PHE A 118 -6.35 -19.62 -0.23
CA PHE A 118 -6.47 -18.44 0.63
C PHE A 118 -7.83 -17.77 0.46
N GLU A 119 -8.90 -18.51 0.75
CA GLU A 119 -10.27 -18.00 0.62
C GLU A 119 -10.52 -16.80 1.53
N ASN A 120 -11.26 -15.80 1.01
CA ASN A 120 -11.68 -14.59 1.73
C ASN A 120 -10.55 -13.78 2.38
N THR A 121 -9.29 -14.02 1.99
CA THR A 121 -8.11 -13.35 2.54
C THR A 121 -7.37 -12.65 1.41
N THR A 122 -6.98 -11.40 1.63
CA THR A 122 -6.28 -10.59 0.64
C THR A 122 -5.32 -9.61 1.32
N PHE A 123 -4.51 -8.90 0.53
CA PHE A 123 -3.52 -7.95 1.03
C PHE A 123 -4.09 -6.53 1.13
N GLY A 124 -3.61 -5.77 2.13
CA GLY A 124 -4.02 -4.38 2.35
C GLY A 124 -3.24 -3.34 1.54
N ASP A 125 -2.17 -3.76 0.88
CA ASP A 125 -1.24 -2.88 0.18
C ASP A 125 -1.37 -3.06 -1.34
N SER A 126 -1.28 -1.95 -2.07
CA SER A 126 -1.57 -1.93 -3.52
C SER A 126 -0.50 -2.65 -4.34
N ASP A 127 0.75 -2.66 -3.91
CA ASP A 127 1.87 -3.35 -4.55
C ASP A 127 1.69 -4.87 -4.55
N PHE A 128 1.31 -5.47 -3.42
CA PHE A 128 0.97 -6.90 -3.35
C PHE A 128 -0.19 -7.25 -4.27
N ALA A 129 -1.21 -6.38 -4.31
CA ALA A 129 -2.37 -6.59 -5.16
C ALA A 129 -2.00 -6.53 -6.65
N VAL A 130 -1.24 -5.51 -7.07
CA VAL A 130 -0.76 -5.38 -8.46
C VAL A 130 0.15 -6.54 -8.85
N VAL A 131 1.13 -6.88 -8.02
CA VAL A 131 2.07 -7.98 -8.30
C VAL A 131 1.34 -9.31 -8.37
N GLY A 132 0.41 -9.58 -7.43
CA GLY A 132 -0.40 -10.80 -7.44
C GLY A 132 -1.25 -10.94 -8.70
N ILE A 133 -1.90 -9.86 -9.13
CA ILE A 133 -2.69 -9.84 -10.38
C ILE A 133 -1.78 -10.08 -11.59
N LEU A 134 -0.64 -9.38 -11.68
CA LEU A 134 0.30 -9.54 -12.79
C LEU A 134 0.86 -10.96 -12.90
N ILE A 135 1.27 -11.55 -11.78
CA ILE A 135 1.76 -12.93 -11.74
C ILE A 135 0.67 -13.90 -12.19
N SER A 136 -0.58 -13.68 -11.77
CA SER A 136 -1.71 -14.50 -12.21
C SER A 136 -1.92 -14.45 -13.72
N GLU A 137 -1.91 -13.26 -14.32
CA GLU A 137 -2.07 -13.12 -15.77
C GLU A 137 -0.91 -13.75 -16.56
N ILE A 138 0.33 -13.64 -16.05
CA ILE A 138 1.48 -14.33 -16.65
C ILE A 138 1.33 -15.85 -16.53
N ALA A 139 0.89 -16.37 -15.38
CA ALA A 139 0.69 -17.80 -15.19
C ALA A 139 -0.38 -18.37 -16.14
N LYS A 140 -1.49 -17.64 -16.33
CA LYS A 140 -2.53 -17.97 -17.32
C LYS A 140 -1.98 -18.04 -18.74
N LEU A 141 -1.13 -17.09 -19.13
CA LEU A 141 -0.50 -17.06 -20.45
C LEU A 141 0.47 -18.24 -20.67
N LEU A 142 1.13 -18.70 -19.60
CA LEU A 142 2.07 -19.84 -19.64
C LEU A 142 1.37 -21.21 -19.57
N GLY A 143 0.04 -21.25 -19.54
CA GLY A 143 -0.75 -22.50 -19.54
C GLY A 143 -0.84 -23.19 -18.18
N ASN A 144 -0.31 -22.60 -17.11
CA ASN A 144 -0.50 -23.07 -15.75
C ASN A 144 -1.77 -22.44 -15.19
N ILE A 145 -2.85 -23.21 -15.25
CA ILE A 145 -4.13 -22.86 -14.65
C ILE A 145 -4.05 -23.29 -13.19
N PHE A 146 -3.94 -22.31 -12.30
CA PHE A 146 -4.54 -22.45 -10.96
C PHE A 146 -6.06 -22.50 -11.13
#